data_AF-A0A1Y3YES4-F1
#
_entry.id   AF-A0A1Y3YES4-F1
#
_cell.length_a   1.000
_cell.length_b   1.000
_cell.length_c   1.000
_cell.angle_alpha   90.00
_cell.angle_beta   90.00
_cell.angle_gamma   90.00
#
_symmetry.space_group_name_H-M   'P 1'
#
loop_
_entity.id
_entity.type
_entity.pdbx_description
1 polymer ?
#
loop_
_entity_poly.entity_id
_entity_poly.type
_entity_poly.pdbx_seq_one_letter_code
_entity_poly.pdbx_strand_id
1 'polypeptide(L)'
;MNPKIDKLARDIEKTEKKIADLQKKLELFKEEKTRLENEDYGDIGRDFHLTPKELAEFLKAHRAGTLTIPEAAPPAGEQEAGHEE
;
A
#
# COMPACT_ATOMS: atom_id res chain seq x y z
N MET A 1 -9.31 9.00 -47.39
CA MET A 1 -9.54 8.99 -45.91
C MET A 1 -9.54 10.42 -45.41
N ASN A 2 -10.32 10.72 -44.36
CA ASN A 2 -10.37 12.07 -43.79
C ASN A 2 -9.14 12.27 -42.88
N PRO A 3 -8.23 13.21 -43.20
CA PRO A 3 -6.98 13.38 -42.45
C PRO A 3 -7.18 13.74 -40.98
N LYS A 4 -8.36 14.27 -40.60
CA LYS A 4 -8.71 14.51 -39.19
C LYS A 4 -8.94 13.20 -38.43
N ILE A 5 -9.49 12.18 -39.09
CA ILE A 5 -9.71 10.85 -38.51
C ILE A 5 -8.35 10.18 -38.26
N ASP A 6 -7.44 10.25 -39.23
CA ASP A 6 -6.10 9.65 -39.09
C ASP A 6 -5.29 10.31 -37.96
N LYS A 7 -5.42 11.63 -37.80
CA LYS A 7 -4.82 12.34 -36.67
C LYS A 7 -5.42 11.88 -35.35
N LEU A 8 -6.76 11.83 -35.25
CA LEU A 8 -7.44 11.42 -34.03
C LEU A 8 -7.09 9.99 -33.63
N ALA A 9 -6.99 9.07 -34.59
CA ALA A 9 -6.57 7.69 -34.34
C ALA A 9 -5.17 7.61 -33.70
N ARG A 10 -4.21 8.41 -34.19
CA ARG A 10 -2.86 8.48 -33.60
C ARG A 10 -2.86 9.09 -32.20
N ASP A 11 -3.70 10.08 -31.94
CA ASP A 11 -3.80 10.71 -30.63
C ASP A 11 -4.47 9.77 -29.62
N ILE A 12 -5.45 8.96 -30.05
CA ILE A 12 -6.02 7.86 -29.26
C ILE A 12 -4.95 6.83 -28.90
N GLU A 13 -4.21 6.32 -29.88
CA GLU A 13 -3.17 5.30 -29.68
C GLU A 13 -2.09 5.79 -28.67
N LYS A 14 -1.66 7.04 -28.80
CA LYS A 14 -0.71 7.65 -27.84
C LYS A 14 -1.28 7.75 -26.43
N THR A 15 -2.56 8.08 -26.32
CA THR A 15 -3.25 8.21 -25.03
C THR A 15 -3.41 6.84 -24.37
N GLU A 16 -3.81 5.82 -25.13
CA GLU A 16 -3.90 4.44 -24.66
C GLU A 16 -2.55 3.92 -24.16
N LYS A 17 -1.47 4.18 -24.91
CA LYS A 17 -0.12 3.82 -24.47
C LYS A 17 0.26 4.51 -23.15
N LYS A 18 -0.03 5.81 -23.01
CA LYS A 18 0.26 6.55 -21.78
C LYS A 18 -0.56 6.03 -20.60
N ILE A 19 -1.81 5.63 -20.82
CA ILE A 19 -2.66 5.01 -19.81
C ILE A 19 -2.03 3.67 -19.36
N ALA A 20 -1.60 2.82 -20.29
CA ALA A 20 -0.96 1.55 -19.96
C ALA A 20 0.32 1.74 -19.14
N ASP A 21 1.17 2.70 -19.53
CA ASP A 21 2.41 3.03 -18.80
C ASP A 21 2.10 3.51 -17.36
N LEU A 22 1.08 4.37 -17.20
CA LEU A 22 0.65 4.85 -15.88
C LEU A 22 0.03 3.74 -15.02
N GLN A 23 -0.74 2.83 -15.61
CA GLN A 23 -1.31 1.67 -14.91
C GLN A 23 -0.22 0.75 -14.37
N LYS A 24 0.81 0.47 -15.19
CA LYS A 24 1.97 -0.32 -14.75
C LYS A 24 2.73 0.37 -13.61
N LYS A 25 2.93 1.69 -13.71
CA LYS A 25 3.56 2.46 -12.63
C LYS A 25 2.75 2.42 -11.33
N LEU A 26 1.42 2.48 -11.43
CA LEU A 26 0.52 2.37 -10.28
C LEU A 26 0.63 0.99 -9.61
N GLU A 27 0.75 -0.08 -10.38
CA GLU A 27 0.97 -1.43 -9.86
C GLU A 27 2.27 -1.52 -9.06
N LEU A 28 3.37 -1.01 -9.61
CA LEU A 28 4.67 -0.96 -8.91
C LEU A 28 4.59 -0.14 -7.60
N PHE A 29 3.86 0.98 -7.59
CA PHE A 29 3.67 1.76 -6.37
C PHE A 29 2.85 1.02 -5.30
N LYS A 30 1.87 0.21 -5.70
CA LYS A 30 1.11 -0.62 -4.75
C LYS A 30 1.99 -1.72 -4.16
N GLU A 31 2.78 -2.40 -5.00
CA GLU A 31 3.73 -3.41 -4.55
C GLU A 31 4.76 -2.84 -3.57
N GLU A 32 5.34 -1.69 -3.91
CA GLU A 32 6.33 -1.01 -3.08
C GLU A 32 5.73 -0.55 -1.75
N LYS A 33 4.52 0.00 -1.76
CA LYS A 33 3.79 0.35 -0.54
C LYS A 33 3.62 -0.88 0.37
N THR A 34 3.15 -2.00 -0.18
CA THR A 34 2.99 -3.24 0.59
C THR A 34 4.32 -3.77 1.11
N ARG A 35 5.41 -3.66 0.34
CA ARG A 35 6.76 -4.04 0.79
C ARG A 35 7.18 -3.22 2.00
N LEU A 36 7.05 -1.89 1.94
CA LEU A 36 7.42 -0.98 3.02
C LEU A 36 6.57 -1.21 4.28
N GLU A 37 5.25 -1.40 4.13
CA GLU A 37 4.37 -1.73 5.26
C GLU A 37 4.83 -3.03 5.96
N ASN A 38 5.20 -4.06 5.19
CA ASN A 38 5.71 -5.31 5.76
C ASN A 38 7.07 -5.15 6.44
N GLU A 39 7.95 -4.31 5.90
CA GLU A 39 9.24 -3.96 6.51
C GLU A 39 9.02 -3.25 7.86
N ASP A 40 8.14 -2.26 7.91
CA ASP A 40 7.79 -1.54 9.14
C ASP A 40 7.23 -2.47 10.22
N TYR A 41 6.31 -3.37 9.87
CA TYR A 41 5.81 -4.38 10.82
C TYR A 41 6.92 -5.32 11.30
N GLY A 42 7.85 -5.66 10.42
CA GLY A 42 9.01 -6.50 10.74
C GLY A 42 10.04 -5.80 11.64
N ASP A 43 10.27 -4.50 11.45
CA ASP A 43 11.12 -3.67 12.30
C ASP A 43 10.54 -3.58 13.71
N ILE A 44 9.24 -3.29 13.84
CA ILE A 44 8.56 -3.29 15.15
C ILE A 44 8.74 -4.63 15.86
N GLY A 45 8.56 -5.76 15.15
CA GLY A 45 8.75 -7.09 15.73
C GLY A 45 10.19 -7.38 16.16
N ARG A 46 11.19 -6.83 15.45
CA ARG A 46 12.62 -6.99 15.78
C ARG A 46 13.02 -6.20 17.02
N ASP A 47 12.40 -5.04 17.27
CA ASP A 47 12.64 -4.23 18.47
C ASP A 47 12.27 -4.97 19.77
N PHE A 48 11.33 -5.92 19.71
CA PHE A 48 11.00 -6.77 20.86
C PHE A 48 12.01 -7.91 21.11
N HIS A 49 13.04 -8.06 20.27
CA HIS A 49 14.09 -9.07 20.38
C HIS A 49 13.58 -10.52 20.61
N LEU A 50 12.39 -10.83 20.09
CA LEU A 50 11.80 -12.16 20.23
C LEU A 50 12.51 -13.16 19.31
N THR A 51 12.82 -14.34 19.85
CA THR A 51 13.21 -15.48 19.02
C THR A 51 12.02 -15.94 18.17
N PRO A 52 12.26 -16.64 17.04
CA PRO A 52 11.17 -17.20 16.23
C PRO A 52 10.20 -18.11 17.02
N LYS A 53 10.71 -18.80 18.05
CA LYS A 53 9.89 -19.64 18.94
C LYS A 53 8.99 -18.80 19.85
N GLU A 54 9.51 -17.73 20.43
CA GLU A 54 8.73 -16.82 21.29
C GLU A 54 7.66 -16.09 20.49
N LEU A 55 7.97 -15.64 19.26
CA LEU A 55 6.99 -15.06 18.36
C LEU A 55 5.87 -16.06 18.00
N ALA A 56 6.23 -17.31 17.73
CA ALA A 56 5.25 -18.36 17.42
C ALA A 56 4.31 -18.66 18.60
N GLU A 57 4.85 -18.75 19.82
CA GLU A 57 4.05 -18.93 21.03
C GLU A 57 3.15 -17.71 21.32
N PHE A 58 3.63 -16.49 21.09
CA PHE A 58 2.84 -15.27 21.19
C PHE A 58 1.64 -15.28 20.23
N LEU A 59 1.87 -15.59 18.95
CA LEU A 59 0.80 -15.68 17.94
C LEU A 59 -0.21 -16.79 18.26
N LYS A 60 0.25 -17.90 18.84
CA LYS A 60 -0.60 -19.01 19.27
C LYS A 60 -1.48 -18.62 20.45
N ALA A 61 -0.93 -17.91 21.45
CA ALA A 61 -1.69 -17.39 22.59
C ALA A 61 -2.77 -16.39 22.14
N HIS A 62 -2.44 -15.50 21.20
CA HIS A 62 -3.42 -14.57 20.62
C HIS A 62 -4.55 -15.32 19.88
N ARG A 63 -4.23 -16.30 19.02
CA ARG A 63 -5.24 -17.14 18.33
C ARG A 63 -6.11 -17.95 19.29
N ALA A 64 -5.55 -18.38 20.42
CA ALA A 64 -6.28 -19.10 21.46
C ALA A 64 -7.15 -18.17 22.34
N GLY A 65 -7.10 -16.85 22.12
CA GLY A 65 -7.82 -15.86 22.91
C GLY A 65 -7.29 -15.70 24.34
N THR A 66 -6.13 -16.28 24.65
CA THR A 66 -5.49 -16.18 25.97
C THR A 66 -4.64 -14.92 26.11
N LEU A 67 -4.39 -14.22 25.00
CA LEU A 67 -3.77 -12.91 24.95
C LEU A 67 -4.73 -11.95 24.25
N THR A 68 -5.25 -10.95 24.96
CA THR A 68 -6.06 -9.88 24.38
C THR A 68 -5.18 -8.68 24.11
N ILE A 69 -4.98 -8.34 22.84
CA ILE A 69 -4.33 -7.08 22.46
C ILE A 69 -5.39 -5.98 22.62
N PRO A 70 -5.14 -4.92 23.41
CA PRO A 70 -6.03 -3.78 23.49
C PRO A 70 -6.28 -3.23 22.09
N GLU A 71 -7.53 -2.94 21.75
CA GLU A 71 -7.85 -2.27 20.50
C GLU A 71 -7.09 -0.94 20.47
N ALA A 72 -6.28 -0.74 19.43
CA ALA A 72 -5.58 0.53 19.24
C ALA A 72 -6.65 1.62 19.12
N ALA A 73 -6.51 2.68 19.93
CA ALA A 73 -7.35 3.87 19.77
C ALA A 73 -7.27 4.32 18.31
N PRO A 74 -8.40 4.70 17.68
CA PRO A 74 -8.39 5.13 16.29
C PRO A 74 -7.35 6.25 16.12
N PRO A 75 -6.57 6.26 15.02
CA PRO A 75 -5.62 7.33 14.78
C PRO A 75 -6.39 8.65 14.87
N ALA A 76 -5.95 9.55 15.75
CA ALA A 76 -6.51 10.89 15.85
C ALA A 76 -6.39 11.49 14.44
N GLY A 77 -7.55 11.70 13.80
CA GLY A 77 -7.63 11.97 12.36
C GLY A 77 -6.56 12.98 11.95
N GLU A 78 -5.79 12.62 10.94
CA GLU A 78 -5.04 13.60 10.16
C GLU A 78 -6.07 14.64 9.73
N GLN A 79 -6.04 15.79 10.41
CA GLN A 79 -6.72 16.97 9.94
C GLN A 79 -6.01 17.29 8.63
N GLU A 80 -6.66 16.91 7.52
CA GLU A 80 -6.48 17.54 6.23
C GLU A 80 -6.50 19.05 6.49
N ALA A 81 -5.31 19.63 6.62
CA ALA A 81 -5.11 21.05 6.61
C ALA A 81 -5.43 21.48 5.18
N GLY A 82 -6.71 21.73 4.92
CA GLY A 82 -7.19 22.39 3.71
C GLY A 82 -6.52 23.75 3.62
N HIS A 83 -5.36 23.77 2.98
CA HIS A 83 -4.76 24.96 2.39
C HIS A 83 -5.34 25.09 0.99
N GLU A 84 -6.32 25.97 0.83
CA GLU A 84 -6.51 26.70 -0.43
C GLU A 84 -6.62 28.19 -0.05
N GLU A 85 -5.62 28.97 -0.47
CA GLU A 85 -5.75 30.41 -0.75
C GLU A 85 -6.42 30.61 -2.11
#